data_AF-A0A4P7L2N0-F1
#
_entry.id   AF-A0A4P7L2N0-F1
#
_cell.length_a   1.000
_cell.length_b   1.000
_cell.length_c   1.000
_cell.angle_alpha   90.00
_cell.angle_beta   90.00
_cell.angle_gamma   90.00
#
_symmetry.space_group_name_H-M   'P 1'
#
loop_
_entity.id
_entity.type
_entity.pdbx_description
1 polymer ?
#
loop_
_entity_poly.entity_id
_entity_poly.type
_entity_poly.pdbx_seq_one_letter_code
_entity_poly.pdbx_strand_id
1 'polypeptide(L)' 'MATQISLSDESDFKLIRAREVTSSLCKHIQSYNLEHEPMPWLGEVLSYVSEDIACVVEEISEKR' A
#
# COMPACT_ATOMS: atom_id res chain seq x y z
N MET A 1 19.87 -11.62 -17.23
CA MET A 1 20.17 -11.68 -15.79
C MET A 1 19.11 -10.84 -15.09
N ALA A 2 18.39 -11.39 -14.10
CA ALA A 2 17.44 -10.59 -13.34
C ALA A 2 18.22 -9.66 -12.41
N THR A 3 18.13 -8.36 -12.61
CA THR A 3 18.71 -7.37 -11.70
C THR A 3 17.90 -7.44 -10.40
N GLN A 4 18.53 -7.91 -9.32
CA GLN A 4 17.92 -7.89 -8.01
C GLN A 4 18.00 -6.44 -7.49
N ILE A 5 16.87 -5.74 -7.56
CA ILE A 5 16.75 -4.38 -7.03
C ILE A 5 16.58 -4.51 -5.51
N SER A 6 17.57 -4.06 -4.74
CA SER A 6 17.45 -3.94 -3.29
C SER A 6 16.73 -2.64 -2.96
N LEU A 7 15.61 -2.72 -2.25
CA LEU A 7 14.93 -1.55 -1.70
C LEU A 7 15.72 -0.99 -0.50
N SER A 8 15.51 0.28 -0.19
CA SER A 8 15.87 0.88 1.09
C SER A 8 15.01 0.30 2.20
N ASP A 9 15.51 0.34 3.44
CA ASP A 9 14.74 -0.07 4.62
C ASP A 9 13.43 0.75 4.75
N GLU A 10 13.46 2.02 4.34
CA GLU A 10 12.27 2.89 4.34
C GLU A 10 11.22 2.41 3.32
N SER A 11 11.63 2.11 2.09
CA SER A 11 10.72 1.60 1.06
C SER A 11 10.19 0.21 1.37
N ASP A 12 11.01 -0.67 1.97
CA ASP A 12 10.55 -1.97 2.43
C ASP A 12 9.49 -1.82 3.53
N PHE A 13 9.72 -0.92 4.50
CA PHE A 13 8.75 -0.60 5.54
C PHE A 13 7.44 -0.03 4.97
N LYS A 14 7.50 0.93 4.03
CA LYS A 14 6.32 1.49 3.36
C LYS A 14 5.53 0.41 2.61
N LEU A 15 6.21 -0.51 1.95
CA LEU A 15 5.57 -1.62 1.24
C LEU A 15 4.85 -2.58 2.20
N ILE A 16 5.50 -2.92 3.32
CA ILE A 16 4.89 -3.74 4.38
C ILE A 16 3.64 -3.05 4.94
N ARG A 17 3.74 -1.77 5.28
CA ARG A 17 2.62 -0.98 5.81
C ARG A 17 1.45 -0.91 4.83
N ALA A 18 1.70 -0.59 3.56
CA ALA A 18 0.69 -0.56 2.51
C ALA A 18 -0.06 -1.90 2.40
N ARG A 19 0.67 -3.02 2.46
CA ARG A 19 0.11 -4.37 2.47
C ARG A 19 -0.76 -4.63 3.70
N GLU A 20 -0.28 -4.27 4.88
CA GLU A 20 -1.00 -4.51 6.14
C GLU A 20 -2.28 -3.70 6.27
N VAL A 21 -2.23 -2.42 5.90
CA VAL A 21 -3.40 -1.52 5.90
C VAL A 21 -4.45 -2.04 4.93
N THR A 22 -4.07 -2.35 3.68
CA THR A 22 -5.00 -2.86 2.67
C THR A 22 -5.62 -4.20 3.08
N SER A 23 -4.82 -5.12 3.62
CA SER A 23 -5.30 -6.41 4.14
C SER A 23 -6.31 -6.24 5.28
N SER A 24 -6.01 -5.34 6.22
CA SER A 24 -6.89 -5.06 7.36
C SER A 24 -8.20 -4.42 6.91
N LEU A 25 -8.13 -3.50 5.95
CA LEU A 25 -9.28 -2.87 5.35
C LEU A 25 -10.20 -3.89 4.65
N CYS A 26 -9.65 -4.76 3.80
CA CYS A 26 -10.42 -5.81 3.14
C CYS A 26 -11.10 -6.73 4.14
N LYS A 27 -10.38 -7.16 5.19
CA LYS A 27 -10.96 -7.99 6.26
C LYS A 27 -12.08 -7.27 7.00
N HIS A 28 -11.92 -5.98 7.30
CA HIS A 28 -12.94 -5.19 7.97
C HIS A 28 -14.22 -5.12 7.11
N ILE A 29 -14.08 -4.75 5.83
CA ILE A 29 -15.21 -4.67 4.89
C ILE A 29 -15.94 -6.02 4.79
N GLN A 30 -15.19 -7.12 4.64
CA GLN A 30 -15.76 -8.46 4.53
C GLN A 30 -16.44 -8.92 5.82
N SER A 31 -15.83 -8.68 6.99
CA SER A 31 -16.35 -9.14 8.28
C SER A 31 -17.68 -8.49 8.63
N TYR A 32 -17.90 -7.26 8.17
CA TYR A 32 -19.09 -6.47 8.46
C TYR A 32 -20.01 -6.26 7.24
N ASN A 33 -19.70 -6.89 6.11
CA ASN A 33 -20.45 -6.79 4.86
C ASN A 33 -20.67 -5.33 4.38
N LEU A 34 -19.62 -4.50 4.49
CA LEU A 34 -19.67 -3.04 4.27
C LEU A 34 -19.47 -2.63 2.80
N GLU A 35 -19.63 -3.55 1.85
CA GLU A 35 -19.31 -3.34 0.43
C GLU A 35 -20.09 -2.18 -0.21
N HIS A 36 -21.25 -1.85 0.35
CA HIS A 36 -22.13 -0.78 -0.12
C HIS A 36 -22.28 0.36 0.90
N GLU A 37 -21.58 0.29 2.03
CA GLU A 37 -21.67 1.30 3.07
C GLU A 37 -20.75 2.49 2.76
N PRO A 38 -21.21 3.74 2.93
CA PRO A 38 -20.38 4.90 2.73
C PRO A 38 -19.26 4.92 3.79
N MET A 39 -18.02 4.98 3.32
CA MET A 39 -16.84 5.11 4.16
C MET A 39 -16.13 6.44 3.82
N PRO A 40 -16.51 7.57 4.44
CA PRO A 40 -15.94 8.89 4.11
C PRO A 40 -14.41 8.96 4.27
N TRP A 41 -13.86 8.16 5.18
CA TRP A 41 -12.43 8.06 5.46
C TRP A 41 -11.66 7.16 4.47
N LEU A 42 -12.35 6.38 3.64
CA LEU A 42 -11.72 5.38 2.76
C LEU A 42 -10.80 6.04 1.73
N GLY A 43 -11.24 7.15 1.13
CA GLY A 43 -10.43 7.86 0.13
C GLY A 43 -9.10 8.36 0.71
N GLU A 44 -9.12 8.86 1.93
CA GLU A 44 -7.91 9.33 2.62
C GLU A 44 -6.96 8.16 2.92
N VAL A 45 -7.47 7.04 3.43
CA VAL A 45 -6.66 5.83 3.68
C VAL A 45 -6.02 5.31 2.39
N LEU A 46 -6.77 5.27 1.29
CA LEU A 46 -6.26 4.84 -0.01
C LEU A 46 -5.22 5.82 -0.58
N SER A 47 -5.32 7.12 -0.28
CA SER A 47 -4.30 8.11 -0.64
C SER A 47 -2.97 7.78 0.05
N TYR A 48 -2.98 7.55 1.36
CA TYR A 48 -1.77 7.20 2.10
C TYR A 48 -1.12 5.91 1.60
N VAL A 49 -1.92 4.87 1.32
CA VAL A 49 -1.41 3.62 0.73
C VAL A 49 -0.82 3.87 -0.66
N SER A 50 -1.45 4.74 -1.45
CA SER A 50 -0.98 5.07 -2.79
C SER A 50 0.33 5.85 -2.77
N GLU A 51 0.51 6.77 -1.81
CA GLU A 51 1.77 7.50 -1.59
C GLU A 51 2.92 6.56 -1.19
N ASP A 52 2.65 5.60 -0.29
CA ASP A 52 3.64 4.58 0.09
C ASP A 52 4.09 3.76 -1.11
N ILE A 53 3.15 3.31 -1.94
CA ILE A 53 3.45 2.55 -3.17
C ILE A 53 4.19 3.41 -4.18
N ALA A 54 3.79 4.68 -4.37
CA ALA A 54 4.42 5.59 -5.30
C ALA A 54 5.90 5.81 -4.96
N CYS A 55 6.22 6.02 -3.68
CA CYS A 55 7.59 6.16 -3.21
C CYS A 55 8.45 4.92 -3.53
N VAL A 56 7.91 3.72 -3.32
CA VAL A 56 8.60 2.46 -3.66
C VAL A 56 8.82 2.32 -5.16
N VAL A 57 7.82 2.65 -5.97
CA VAL A 57 7.90 2.58 -7.44
C VAL A 57 8.90 3.59 -8.00
N GLU A 58 8.96 4.79 -7.43
CA GLU A 58 9.94 5.81 -7.78
C GLU A 58 11.36 5.31 -7.50
N GLU A 59 11.63 4.79 -6.30
CA GLU A 59 12.94 4.23 -5.94
C GLU A 59 13.35 3.08 -6.87
N ILE A 60 12.42 2.19 -7.23
CA ILE A 60 12.68 1.11 -8.20
C ILE A 60 13.03 1.68 -9.57
N SER A 61 12.35 2.75 -9.99
CA SER A 61 12.55 3.38 -11.28
C SER A 61 13.90 4.08 -11.37
N GLU A 62 14.35 4.72 -10.30
CA GLU A 62 15.69 5.34 -10.20
C GLU A 62 16.82 4.31 -10.21
N LYS A 63 16.55 3.08 -9.78
CA LYS A 63 17.52 1.98 -9.70
C LYS A 63 17.59 1.08 -10.96
N ARG A 64 16.76 1.33 -11.98
CA ARG A 64 16.71 0.58 -13.24
C ARG A 64 17.60 1.20 -14.32
#